data_AF-A0A1Y2BGQ6-F1
#
_entry.id   AF-A0A1Y2BGQ6-F1
#
_cell.length_a   1.000
_cell.length_b   1.000
_cell.length_c   1.000
_cell.angle_alpha   90.00
_cell.angle_beta   90.00
_cell.angle_gamma   90.00
#
_symmetry.space_group_name_H-M   'P 1'
#
loop_
_entity.id
_entity.type
_entity.pdbx_description
1 polymer ?
#
loop_
_entity_poly.entity_id
_entity_poly.type
_entity_poly.pdbx_seq_one_letter_code
_entity_poly.pdbx_strand_id
1 'polypeptide(L)'
;IKKISTTSHPAHGQNGLFTKRKYIGNELIVPYIGIIHAALTSANIDSMTEEVRDEHTDSDYDISLLRISASDPSNPFPGQHVSIGVDAATAGNAGRFVNDFRGIASAPNAEFRLGKGGTGELRMEIWSLKQGIPKGEEVLVSYGKGWWGARR
;
A
#
# COMPACT_ATOMS: atom_id res chain seq x y z
N ILE A 1 11.88 -8.96 -9.67
CA ILE A 1 10.51 -9.06 -10.20
C ILE A 1 10.49 -10.26 -11.13
N LYS A 2 9.52 -11.15 -10.97
CA LYS A 2 9.35 -12.35 -11.82
C LYS A 2 7.87 -12.49 -12.17
N LYS A 3 7.58 -13.03 -13.35
CA LYS A 3 6.21 -13.41 -13.73
C LYS A 3 5.78 -14.63 -12.92
N ILE A 4 4.56 -14.62 -12.40
CA ILE A 4 3.97 -15.74 -11.68
C ILE A 4 3.37 -16.71 -12.69
N SER A 5 3.97 -17.90 -12.80
CA SER A 5 3.52 -18.98 -13.69
C SER A 5 2.76 -20.09 -12.97
N THR A 6 2.78 -20.12 -11.64
CA THR A 6 2.07 -21.13 -10.84
C THR A 6 0.57 -20.87 -10.93
N THR A 7 -0.19 -21.85 -11.43
CA THR A 7 -1.64 -21.71 -11.67
C THR A 7 -2.47 -21.59 -10.39
N SER A 8 -1.99 -22.13 -9.26
CA SER A 8 -2.66 -22.01 -7.96
C SER A 8 -2.40 -20.68 -7.27
N HIS A 9 -1.48 -19.86 -7.78
CA HIS A 9 -1.14 -18.58 -7.18
C HIS A 9 -2.23 -17.54 -7.54
N PRO A 10 -2.79 -16.77 -6.59
CA PRO A 10 -3.84 -15.79 -6.88
C PRO A 10 -3.45 -14.75 -7.95
N ALA A 11 -2.19 -14.30 -7.93
CA ALA A 11 -1.62 -13.42 -8.96
C ALA A 11 -1.09 -14.16 -10.22
N HIS A 12 -1.60 -15.34 -10.56
CA HIS A 12 -1.17 -16.09 -11.76
C HIS A 12 -1.29 -15.22 -13.03
N GLY A 13 -0.22 -15.17 -13.82
CA GLY A 13 -0.13 -14.34 -15.02
C GLY A 13 0.34 -12.89 -14.77
N GLN A 14 0.33 -12.43 -13.51
CA GLN A 14 0.90 -11.15 -13.09
C GLN A 14 2.36 -11.31 -12.63
N ASN A 15 2.92 -10.30 -11.97
CA ASN A 15 4.29 -10.28 -11.48
C ASN A 15 4.34 -10.31 -9.94
N GLY A 16 5.40 -10.91 -9.40
CA GLY A 16 5.73 -10.86 -7.98
C GLY A 16 7.12 -10.25 -7.72
N LEU A 17 7.29 -9.68 -6.53
CA LEU A 17 8.57 -9.19 -6.02
C LEU A 17 9.29 -10.30 -5.26
N PHE A 18 10.51 -10.63 -5.68
CA PHE A 18 11.31 -11.70 -5.07
C PHE A 18 12.65 -11.16 -4.57
N THR A 19 13.10 -11.66 -3.44
CA THR A 19 14.36 -11.22 -2.83
C THR A 19 15.56 -11.72 -3.64
N LYS A 20 16.58 -10.86 -3.81
CA LYS A 20 17.88 -11.26 -4.42
C LYS A 20 18.94 -11.65 -3.39
N ARG A 21 18.68 -11.35 -2.11
CA ARG A 21 19.51 -11.71 -0.95
C ARG A 21 18.59 -12.02 0.24
N LYS A 22 19.15 -12.55 1.32
CA LYS A 22 18.43 -12.67 2.59
C LYS A 22 18.18 -11.27 3.16
N TYR A 23 16.97 -11.07 3.70
CA TYR A 23 16.63 -9.96 4.58
C TYR A 23 16.50 -10.49 6.00
N ILE A 24 17.12 -9.83 6.97
CA ILE A 24 16.89 -10.11 8.39
C ILE A 24 15.54 -9.53 8.80
N GLY A 25 15.09 -9.80 10.02
CA GLY A 25 13.82 -9.24 10.49
C GLY A 25 13.91 -7.74 10.76
N ASN A 26 12.81 -7.03 10.48
CA ASN A 26 12.72 -5.57 10.62
C ASN A 26 13.75 -4.81 9.78
N GLU A 27 13.96 -5.26 8.54
CA GLU A 27 14.85 -4.62 7.58
C GLU A 27 14.02 -3.98 6.47
N LEU A 28 14.34 -2.74 6.11
CA LEU A 28 13.73 -2.06 4.98
C LEU A 28 14.05 -2.82 3.69
N ILE A 29 13.01 -3.25 2.97
CA ILE A 29 13.16 -3.93 1.69
C ILE A 29 13.21 -2.88 0.58
N VAL A 30 12.18 -2.04 0.50
CA VAL A 30 12.05 -0.99 -0.53
C VAL A 30 10.98 0.03 -0.11
N PRO A 31 11.13 1.34 -0.40
CA PRO A 31 10.02 2.28 -0.30
C PRO A 31 8.93 1.94 -1.33
N TYR A 32 7.66 2.14 -1.00
CA TYR A 32 6.56 2.06 -1.95
C TYR A 32 6.38 3.44 -2.61
N ILE A 33 6.77 3.55 -3.88
CA ILE A 33 6.78 4.81 -4.62
C ILE A 33 5.67 4.78 -5.67
N GLY A 34 4.95 5.88 -5.77
CA GLY A 34 3.91 6.13 -6.77
C GLY A 34 3.59 7.62 -6.90
N ILE A 35 2.48 7.93 -7.57
CA ILE A 35 1.89 9.26 -7.64
C ILE A 35 1.23 9.56 -6.29
N ILE A 36 1.60 10.68 -5.67
CA ILE A 36 0.95 11.16 -4.45
C ILE A 36 -0.33 11.88 -4.86
N HIS A 37 -1.44 11.55 -4.20
CA HIS A 37 -2.71 12.22 -4.36
C HIS A 37 -3.34 12.51 -2.99
N ALA A 38 -4.26 13.48 -2.96
CA ALA A 38 -4.95 13.89 -1.76
C ALA A 38 -6.43 14.15 -2.03
N ALA A 39 -7.28 13.65 -1.14
CA ALA A 39 -8.72 13.88 -1.15
C ALA A 39 -9.15 14.58 0.15
N LEU A 40 -10.03 15.55 0.01
CA LEU A 40 -10.68 16.25 1.12
C LEU A 40 -12.17 15.89 1.11
N THR A 41 -12.68 15.36 2.22
CA THR A 41 -14.09 14.94 2.32
C THR A 41 -14.77 15.70 3.44
N SER A 42 -15.87 16.40 3.15
CA SER A 42 -16.63 17.15 4.15
C SER A 42 -17.17 16.24 5.27
N ALA A 43 -17.05 16.68 6.52
CA ALA A 43 -17.61 15.98 7.69
C ALA A 43 -19.13 16.15 7.82
N ASN A 44 -19.69 17.19 7.19
CA ASN A 44 -21.12 17.45 7.15
C ASN A 44 -21.68 16.90 5.83
N ILE A 45 -22.43 15.80 5.90
CA ILE A 45 -23.04 15.08 4.76
C ILE A 45 -24.36 15.76 4.31
N ASP A 46 -24.54 17.05 4.57
CA ASP A 46 -25.83 17.74 4.32
C ASP A 46 -25.88 18.47 2.97
N SER A 47 -24.96 18.18 2.05
CA SER A 47 -25.03 18.73 0.70
C SER A 47 -24.60 17.70 -0.33
N MET A 48 -25.50 17.48 -1.31
CA MET A 48 -25.28 16.83 -2.59
C MET A 48 -24.23 17.58 -3.41
N THR A 49 -23.01 17.75 -2.89
CA THR A 49 -21.87 18.11 -3.71
C THR A 49 -21.53 16.87 -4.51
N GLU A 50 -21.68 16.96 -5.84
CA GLU A 50 -21.16 16.01 -6.83
C GLU A 50 -19.94 15.29 -6.24
N GLU A 51 -20.07 13.98 -5.97
CA GLU A 51 -18.94 13.18 -5.52
C GLU A 51 -17.87 13.31 -6.59
N VAL A 52 -16.86 14.15 -6.34
CA VAL A 52 -15.68 14.21 -7.20
C VAL A 52 -15.06 12.84 -7.07
N ARG A 53 -15.30 12.01 -8.09
CA ARG A 53 -14.84 10.63 -8.14
C ARG A 53 -13.32 10.67 -7.96
N ASP A 54 -12.84 10.08 -6.88
CA ASP A 54 -11.41 9.95 -6.66
C ASP A 54 -10.87 9.02 -7.75
N GLU A 55 -10.04 9.58 -8.64
CA GLU A 55 -9.46 8.90 -9.81
C GLU A 55 -8.67 7.64 -9.42
N HIS A 56 -8.30 7.53 -8.14
CA HIS A 56 -7.55 6.40 -7.59
C HIS A 56 -8.43 5.33 -6.92
N THR A 57 -9.74 5.54 -6.82
CA THR A 57 -10.68 4.62 -6.14
C THR A 57 -10.61 3.19 -6.68
N ASP A 58 -10.45 3.07 -7.99
CA ASP A 58 -10.45 1.78 -8.70
C ASP A 58 -9.03 1.21 -8.88
N SER A 59 -8.00 1.89 -8.37
CA SER A 59 -6.61 1.43 -8.51
C SER A 59 -6.29 0.29 -7.53
N ASP A 60 -5.86 -0.85 -8.07
CA ASP A 60 -5.28 -1.95 -7.26
C ASP A 60 -3.91 -1.60 -6.66
N TYR A 61 -3.32 -0.47 -7.06
CA TYR A 61 -1.98 -0.02 -6.65
C TYR A 61 -2.00 1.18 -5.71
N ASP A 62 -3.18 1.67 -5.32
CA ASP A 62 -3.31 2.76 -4.35
C ASP A 62 -3.20 2.25 -2.90
N ILE A 63 -2.36 2.92 -2.12
CA ILE A 63 -2.20 2.67 -0.69
C ILE A 63 -2.35 3.96 0.12
N SER A 64 -3.12 3.89 1.19
CA SER A 64 -3.29 5.00 2.12
C SER A 64 -1.98 5.28 2.87
N LEU A 65 -1.46 6.50 2.73
CA LEU A 65 -0.28 6.98 3.45
C LEU A 65 -0.66 7.65 4.78
N LEU A 66 -1.68 8.52 4.75
CA LEU A 66 -2.11 9.30 5.91
C LEU A 66 -3.60 9.58 5.83
N ARG A 67 -4.28 9.51 6.98
CA ARG A 67 -5.67 9.96 7.13
C ARG A 67 -5.78 10.82 8.38
N ILE A 68 -6.33 12.01 8.24
CA ILE A 68 -6.54 12.97 9.33
C ILE A 68 -8.04 13.21 9.46
N SER A 69 -8.58 13.04 10.66
CA SER A 69 -10.00 13.30 10.92
C SER A 69 -10.32 14.79 10.86
N ALA A 70 -11.52 15.17 10.42
CA ALA A 70 -12.03 16.54 10.55
C ALA A 70 -12.02 17.07 11.99
N SER A 71 -12.09 16.17 12.97
CA SER A 71 -12.03 16.48 14.39
C SER A 71 -10.62 16.48 14.98
N ASP A 72 -9.59 16.16 14.18
CA ASP A 72 -8.21 16.11 14.66
C ASP A 72 -7.69 17.55 14.87
N PRO A 73 -7.17 17.92 16.06
CA PRO A 73 -6.65 19.26 16.32
C PRO A 73 -5.48 19.68 15.42
N SER A 74 -4.76 18.72 14.84
CA SER A 74 -3.65 18.96 13.91
C SER A 74 -4.08 19.10 12.46
N ASN A 75 -5.36 18.90 12.16
CA ASN A 75 -5.89 19.02 10.80
C ASN A 75 -5.93 20.48 10.35
N PRO A 76 -5.21 20.85 9.27
CA PRO A 76 -5.23 22.22 8.75
C PRO A 76 -6.49 22.55 7.94
N PHE A 77 -7.41 21.60 7.73
CA PHE A 77 -8.66 21.75 6.99
C PHE A 77 -9.88 21.52 7.91
N PRO A 78 -10.35 22.57 8.62
CA PRO A 78 -11.47 22.45 9.55
C PRO A 78 -12.74 21.91 8.87
N GLY A 79 -13.39 20.92 9.51
CA GLY A 79 -14.63 20.34 9.00
C GLY A 79 -14.46 19.39 7.81
N GLN A 80 -13.22 19.04 7.42
CA GLN A 80 -12.93 18.10 6.35
C GLN A 80 -11.99 16.99 6.81
N HIS A 81 -12.25 15.76 6.42
CA HIS A 81 -11.30 14.66 6.51
C HIS A 81 -10.25 14.82 5.41
N VAL A 82 -8.99 14.57 5.76
CA VAL A 82 -7.87 14.54 4.80
C VAL A 82 -7.46 13.10 4.58
N SER A 83 -7.39 12.66 3.33
CA SER A 83 -6.80 11.37 2.95
C SER A 83 -5.67 11.62 1.96
N ILE A 84 -4.49 11.07 2.23
CA ILE A 84 -3.33 11.10 1.34
C ILE A 84 -3.00 9.66 0.95
N GLY A 85 -2.94 9.41 -0.35
CA GLY A 85 -2.61 8.11 -0.94
C GLY A 85 -1.35 8.14 -1.77
N VAL A 86 -0.88 6.94 -2.13
CA VAL A 86 0.23 6.73 -3.07
C VAL A 86 -0.23 5.68 -4.07
N ASP A 87 -0.46 6.10 -5.31
CA ASP A 87 -0.88 5.21 -6.40
C ASP A 87 0.29 4.85 -7.31
N ALA A 88 0.67 3.58 -7.31
CA ALA A 88 1.75 3.07 -8.14
C ALA A 88 1.28 2.52 -9.51
N ALA A 89 0.04 2.76 -9.94
CA ALA A 89 -0.52 2.19 -11.16
C ALA A 89 0.30 2.57 -12.41
N THR A 90 0.59 3.86 -12.60
CA THR A 90 1.21 4.39 -13.83
C THR A 90 2.67 4.83 -13.64
N ALA A 91 3.07 5.16 -12.42
CA ALA A 91 4.44 5.51 -12.06
C ALA A 91 4.79 4.87 -10.71
N GLY A 92 6.00 4.34 -10.57
CA GLY A 92 6.42 3.71 -9.32
C GLY A 92 7.71 2.90 -9.44
N ASN A 93 7.97 2.06 -8.44
CA ASN A 93 9.16 1.21 -8.40
C ASN A 93 8.80 -0.27 -8.20
N ALA A 94 9.77 -1.10 -7.82
CA ALA A 94 9.57 -2.53 -7.61
C ALA A 94 8.56 -2.88 -6.49
N GLY A 95 8.28 -1.96 -5.56
CA GLY A 95 7.34 -2.16 -4.45
C GLY A 95 5.91 -2.45 -4.90
N ARG A 96 5.51 -1.95 -6.08
CA ARG A 96 4.18 -2.20 -6.67
C ARG A 96 3.91 -3.68 -7.04
N PHE A 97 4.91 -4.55 -6.95
CA PHE A 97 4.79 -5.97 -7.30
C PHE A 97 4.75 -6.91 -6.09
N VAL A 98 4.59 -6.39 -4.86
CA VAL A 98 4.31 -7.25 -3.71
C VAL A 98 2.90 -7.83 -3.83
N ASN A 99 2.73 -9.09 -3.46
CA ASN A 99 1.44 -9.77 -3.49
C ASN A 99 0.88 -9.97 -2.08
N ASP A 100 -0.45 -10.13 -1.97
CA ASP A 100 -1.08 -10.54 -0.73
C ASP A 100 -0.73 -12.01 -0.43
N PHE A 101 -0.38 -12.32 0.81
CA PHE A 101 0.03 -13.67 1.21
C PHE A 101 -1.07 -14.73 1.09
N ARG A 102 -2.35 -14.34 1.13
CA ARG A 102 -3.48 -15.29 1.18
C ARG A 102 -3.54 -16.12 -0.10
N GLY A 103 -3.58 -17.44 0.05
CA GLY A 103 -3.54 -18.39 -1.05
C GLY A 103 -2.13 -18.77 -1.51
N ILE A 104 -1.08 -18.18 -0.91
CA ILE A 104 0.33 -18.45 -1.24
C ILE A 104 1.06 -19.01 -0.01
N ALA A 105 0.87 -18.37 1.15
CA ALA A 105 1.50 -18.72 2.42
C ALA A 105 0.50 -18.67 3.59
N SER A 106 0.91 -19.19 4.74
CA SER A 106 0.09 -19.16 5.97
C SER A 106 0.06 -17.78 6.64
N ALA A 107 1.07 -16.95 6.40
CA ALA A 107 1.22 -15.60 6.95
C ALA A 107 2.04 -14.71 5.99
N PRO A 108 1.91 -13.37 6.05
CA PRO A 108 2.81 -12.47 5.34
C PRO A 108 4.23 -12.57 5.90
N ASN A 109 5.22 -12.18 5.10
CA ASN A 109 6.63 -12.10 5.52
C ASN A 109 7.19 -10.66 5.46
N ALA A 110 6.39 -9.72 4.95
CA ALA A 110 6.65 -8.29 4.94
C ALA A 110 5.39 -7.51 5.31
N GLU A 111 5.56 -6.23 5.64
CA GLU A 111 4.46 -5.31 5.91
C GLU A 111 4.73 -3.91 5.39
N PHE A 112 3.65 -3.18 5.16
CA PHE A 112 3.66 -1.75 4.93
C PHE A 112 3.89 -1.01 6.26
N ARG A 113 4.83 -0.08 6.30
CA ARG A 113 5.09 0.80 7.43
C ARG A 113 5.22 2.24 6.97
N LEU A 114 4.76 3.16 7.82
CA LEU A 114 5.07 4.57 7.67
C LEU A 114 6.53 4.80 8.05
N GLY A 115 7.31 5.31 7.10
CA GLY A 115 8.70 5.70 7.28
C GLY A 115 8.90 7.19 7.05
N LYS A 116 10.15 7.63 7.20
CA LYS A 116 10.58 8.99 6.88
C LYS A 116 11.74 8.95 5.89
N GLY A 117 11.63 9.77 4.86
CA GLY A 117 12.70 9.97 3.91
C GLY A 117 13.91 10.68 4.49
N GLY A 118 14.99 10.70 3.70
CA GLY A 118 16.23 11.39 4.07
C GLY A 118 16.05 12.90 4.27
N THR A 119 14.97 13.48 3.75
CA THR A 119 14.61 14.89 3.93
C THR A 119 13.44 15.10 4.90
N GLY A 120 12.99 14.04 5.59
CA GLY A 120 11.95 14.10 6.62
C GLY A 120 10.51 13.95 6.12
N GLU A 121 10.30 13.80 4.81
CA GLU A 121 8.99 13.54 4.23
C GLU A 121 8.46 12.16 4.63
N LEU A 122 7.14 12.06 4.83
CA LEU A 122 6.50 10.77 5.07
C LEU A 122 6.57 9.90 3.82
N ARG A 123 6.85 8.62 4.00
CA ARG A 123 6.86 7.63 2.91
C ARG A 123 6.21 6.34 3.36
N MET A 124 5.53 5.67 2.43
CA MET A 124 5.14 4.29 2.64
C MET A 124 6.34 3.39 2.32
N GLU A 125 6.60 2.40 3.17
CA GLU A 125 7.76 1.52 3.04
C GLU A 125 7.37 0.06 3.24
N ILE A 126 8.07 -0.85 2.58
CA ILE A 126 7.90 -2.29 2.74
C ILE A 126 9.07 -2.82 3.56
N TRP A 127 8.75 -3.42 4.71
CA TRP A 127 9.72 -3.95 5.67
C TRP A 127 9.53 -5.44 5.86
N SER A 128 10.63 -6.18 6.04
CA SER A 128 10.55 -7.58 6.45
C SER A 128 10.01 -7.70 7.88
N LEU A 129 9.20 -8.73 8.13
CA LEU A 129 8.74 -9.07 9.47
C LEU A 129 9.85 -9.75 10.28
N LYS A 130 9.61 -9.96 11.58
CA LYS A 130 10.60 -10.46 12.57
C LYS A 130 11.40 -11.69 12.12
N GLN A 131 10.78 -12.58 11.34
CA GLN A 131 11.38 -13.83 10.87
C GLN A 131 12.38 -13.61 9.71
N GLY A 132 12.36 -12.45 9.07
CA GLY A 132 13.13 -12.16 7.87
C GLY A 132 12.61 -12.89 6.63
N ILE A 133 13.31 -12.72 5.51
CA ILE A 133 12.94 -13.32 4.23
C ILE A 133 14.19 -13.97 3.60
N PRO A 134 14.22 -15.29 3.36
CA PRO A 134 15.31 -15.96 2.66
C PRO A 134 15.53 -15.42 1.25
N LYS A 135 16.72 -15.66 0.68
CA LYS A 135 17.02 -15.30 -0.71
C LYS A 135 16.13 -16.11 -1.66
N GLY A 136 15.52 -15.44 -2.63
CA GLY A 136 14.75 -16.08 -3.71
C GLY A 136 13.27 -16.24 -3.39
N GLU A 137 12.85 -15.98 -2.15
CA GLU A 137 11.45 -16.00 -1.72
C GLU A 137 10.68 -14.76 -2.20
N GLU A 138 9.37 -14.92 -2.34
CA GLU A 138 8.46 -13.84 -2.67
C GLU A 138 8.24 -12.93 -1.45
N VAL A 139 8.17 -11.62 -1.69
CA VAL A 139 7.81 -10.62 -0.69
C VAL A 139 6.28 -10.54 -0.64
N LEU A 140 5.72 -11.04 0.45
CA LEU A 140 4.28 -11.18 0.66
C LEU A 140 3.82 -10.29 1.81
N VAL A 141 2.83 -9.44 1.53
CA VAL A 141 2.24 -8.50 2.47
C VAL A 141 0.78 -8.89 2.76
N SER A 142 0.11 -8.16 3.63
CA SER A 142 -1.36 -8.16 3.70
C SER A 142 -1.87 -6.86 3.11
N TYR A 143 -2.72 -6.92 2.08
CA TYR A 143 -3.40 -5.76 1.49
C TYR A 143 -4.42 -5.13 2.45
N GLY A 144 -4.85 -5.87 3.47
CA GLY A 144 -5.74 -5.39 4.52
C GLY A 144 -7.22 -5.63 4.23
N LYS A 145 -8.04 -5.57 5.29
CA LYS A 145 -9.46 -5.95 5.23
C LYS A 145 -10.29 -5.05 4.32
N GLY A 146 -9.97 -3.75 4.28
CA GLY A 146 -10.69 -2.78 3.43
C GLY A 146 -10.55 -3.11 1.94
N TRP A 147 -9.34 -3.44 1.50
CA TRP A 147 -9.06 -3.80 0.10
C TRP A 147 -9.86 -5.04 -0.35
N TRP A 148 -9.89 -6.08 0.49
CA TRP A 148 -10.66 -7.30 0.24
C TRP A 148 -12.17 -7.11 0.36
N GLY A 149 -12.63 -6.20 1.23
CA GLY A 149 -14.06 -5.89 1.40
C GLY A 149 -14.66 -5.19 0.18
N ALA A 150 -13.89 -4.34 -0.49
CA ALA A 150 -14.33 -3.62 -1.69
C ALA A 150 -14.43 -4.50 -2.95
N ARG A 151 -13.94 -5.75 -2.90
CA ARG A 151 -13.85 -6.67 -4.06
C ARG A 151 -14.64 -7.97 -3.84
N ARG A 152 -15.67 -7.93 -2.98
CA ARG A 152 -16.62 -9.03 -2.79
C ARG A 152 -17.86 -8.86 -3.64
#